data_AF-A0A2I1RF91-F1
#
_entry.id   AF-A0A2I1RF91-F1
#
_cell.length_a   1.000
_cell.length_b   1.000
_cell.length_c   1.000
_cell.angle_alpha   90.00
_cell.angle_beta   90.00
_cell.angle_gamma   90.00
#
_symmetry.space_group_name_H-M   'P 1'
#
loop_
_entity.id
_entity.type
_entity.pdbx_description
1 polymer ?
#
loop_
_entity_poly.entity_id
_entity_poly.type
_entity_poly.pdbx_seq_one_letter_code
_entity_poly.pdbx_strand_id
1 'polypeptide(L)'
;MPTNDKTQELSPETKLTIIIDTARLNETELAEYCRSKGLYPEQIAQWKTQTLTGFSTTEQQTSLNRKQQQADQKQIKQLKQEIKRKDKALAEAAAILILRKKLDTLWGEDEDE
;
A
#
# COMPACT_ATOMS: atom_id res chain seq x y z
N MET A 1 -10.65 25.23 -23.04
CA MET A 1 -10.05 24.48 -24.18
C MET A 1 -9.77 23.06 -23.71
N PRO A 2 -9.98 22.05 -24.57
CA PRO A 2 -10.58 20.75 -24.23
C PRO A 2 -9.73 19.86 -23.31
N THR A 3 -10.41 19.08 -22.50
CA THR A 3 -9.87 18.20 -21.44
C THR A 3 -9.05 17.06 -22.04
N ASN A 4 -7.84 16.91 -21.52
CA ASN A 4 -6.81 15.95 -21.92
C ASN A 4 -7.09 14.51 -21.40
N ASP A 5 -8.35 14.06 -21.44
CA ASP A 5 -8.75 12.78 -20.85
C ASP A 5 -8.27 11.56 -21.67
N LYS A 6 -8.13 11.68 -23.00
CA LYS A 6 -7.74 10.56 -23.85
C LYS A 6 -6.30 10.09 -23.66
N THR A 7 -5.42 10.95 -23.15
CA THR A 7 -4.00 10.63 -22.98
C THR A 7 -3.68 10.01 -21.62
N GLN A 8 -4.61 10.10 -20.66
CA GLN A 8 -4.48 9.46 -19.36
C GLN A 8 -4.71 7.93 -19.43
N GLU A 9 -5.46 7.44 -20.41
CA GLU A 9 -5.79 6.01 -20.57
C GLU A 9 -4.76 5.18 -21.39
N LEU A 10 -3.66 5.77 -21.86
CA LEU A 10 -2.65 5.00 -22.61
C LEU A 10 -1.94 4.00 -21.69
N SER A 11 -1.88 2.73 -22.13
CA SER A 11 -1.11 1.66 -21.47
C SER A 11 0.35 2.10 -21.26
N PRO A 12 1.00 1.73 -20.14
CA PRO A 12 2.42 1.92 -19.93
C PRO A 12 3.29 1.42 -21.09
N GLU A 13 2.91 0.29 -21.73
CA GLU A 13 3.64 -0.27 -22.88
C GLU A 13 3.60 0.68 -24.07
N THR A 14 2.42 1.23 -24.37
CA THR A 14 2.24 2.19 -25.47
C THR A 14 3.02 3.48 -25.20
N LYS A 15 3.03 3.97 -23.96
CA LYS A 15 3.83 5.13 -23.56
C LYS A 15 5.32 4.87 -23.78
N LEU A 16 5.81 3.68 -23.43
CA LEU A 16 7.19 3.28 -23.65
C LEU A 16 7.55 3.23 -25.14
N THR A 17 6.71 2.61 -25.97
CA THR A 17 6.92 2.56 -27.43
C THR A 17 7.02 3.96 -28.02
N ILE A 18 6.13 4.87 -27.63
CA ILE A 18 6.17 6.27 -28.07
C ILE A 18 7.48 6.94 -27.65
N ILE A 19 7.94 6.73 -26.41
CA ILE A 19 9.21 7.30 -25.93
C ILE A 19 10.39 6.78 -26.75
N ILE A 20 10.41 5.48 -27.09
CA ILE A 20 11.46 4.85 -27.89
C ILE A 20 11.44 5.39 -29.33
N ASP A 21 10.28 5.44 -29.97
CA ASP A 21 10.11 5.92 -31.34
C ASP A 21 10.54 7.39 -31.46
N THR A 22 10.21 8.20 -30.45
CA THR A 22 10.57 9.62 -30.39
C THR A 22 11.95 9.89 -29.80
N ALA A 23 12.78 8.86 -29.57
CA ALA A 23 14.12 9.05 -29.03
C ALA A 23 15.12 9.59 -30.08
N ARG A 24 14.88 9.29 -31.37
CA ARG A 24 15.77 9.66 -32.48
C ARG A 24 15.25 10.82 -33.34
N LEU A 25 14.00 11.25 -33.13
CA LEU A 25 13.36 12.28 -33.94
C LEU A 25 13.91 13.68 -33.57
N ASN A 26 14.06 14.52 -34.58
CA ASN A 26 14.31 15.96 -34.38
C ASN A 26 13.02 16.70 -34.00
N GLU A 27 13.11 18.00 -33.67
CA GLU A 27 11.96 18.79 -33.20
C GLU A 27 10.82 18.88 -34.24
N THR A 28 11.17 18.97 -35.52
CA THR A 28 10.19 19.01 -36.62
C THR A 28 9.46 17.68 -36.80
N GLU A 29 10.20 16.58 -36.80
CA GLU A 29 9.67 15.22 -36.89
C GLU A 29 8.85 14.86 -35.65
N LEU A 30 9.26 15.31 -34.48
CA LEU A 30 8.51 15.14 -33.23
C LEU A 30 7.17 15.86 -33.29
N ALA A 31 7.13 17.09 -33.81
CA ALA A 31 5.89 17.84 -33.97
C ALA A 31 4.94 17.18 -34.98
N GLU A 32 5.45 16.64 -36.09
CA GLU A 32 4.67 15.87 -37.06
C GLU A 32 4.14 14.56 -36.46
N TYR A 33 5.00 13.82 -35.75
CA TYR A 33 4.63 12.60 -35.03
C TYR A 33 3.51 12.88 -34.03
N CYS A 34 3.65 13.94 -33.23
CA CYS A 34 2.67 14.39 -32.26
C CYS A 34 1.31 14.71 -32.90
N ARG A 35 1.30 15.44 -34.03
CA ARG A 35 0.08 15.72 -34.78
C ARG A 35 -0.59 14.45 -35.31
N SER A 36 0.19 13.50 -35.83
CA SER A 36 -0.35 12.23 -36.37
C SER A 36 -0.97 11.33 -35.29
N LYS A 37 -0.44 11.37 -34.07
CA LYS A 37 -0.87 10.55 -32.94
C LYS A 37 -1.86 11.27 -32.00
N GLY A 38 -2.14 12.55 -32.23
CA GLY A 38 -2.96 13.37 -31.33
C GLY A 38 -2.31 13.62 -29.97
N LEU A 39 -0.98 13.70 -29.93
CA LEU A 39 -0.18 13.90 -28.73
C LEU A 39 0.45 15.29 -28.71
N TYR A 40 0.89 15.72 -27.54
CA TYR A 40 1.69 16.94 -27.37
C TYR A 40 3.15 16.59 -27.03
N PRO A 41 4.14 17.32 -27.57
CA PRO A 41 5.56 17.11 -27.26
C PRO A 41 5.85 17.17 -25.76
N GLU A 42 5.15 18.05 -25.04
CA GLU A 42 5.25 18.21 -23.59
C GLU A 42 4.86 16.94 -22.81
N GLN A 43 3.86 16.18 -23.30
CA GLN A 43 3.44 14.92 -22.67
C GLN A 43 4.54 13.85 -22.79
N ILE A 44 5.19 13.78 -23.94
CA ILE A 44 6.29 12.85 -24.18
C ILE A 44 7.49 13.22 -23.30
N ALA A 45 7.79 14.51 -23.17
CA ALA A 45 8.84 15.00 -22.27
C ALA A 45 8.53 14.68 -20.79
N GLN A 46 7.27 14.84 -20.40
CA GLN A 46 6.80 14.47 -19.06
C GLN A 46 6.97 12.97 -18.80
N TRP A 47 6.59 12.09 -19.73
CA TRP A 47 6.76 10.65 -19.56
C TRP A 47 8.23 10.22 -19.57
N LYS A 48 9.09 10.85 -20.38
CA LYS A 48 10.55 10.64 -20.33
C LYS A 48 11.11 10.98 -18.95
N THR A 49 10.65 12.08 -18.36
CA THR A 49 11.08 12.49 -17.02
C THR A 49 10.55 11.54 -15.95
N GLN A 50 9.27 11.17 -16.00
CA GLN A 50 8.63 10.25 -15.05
C GLN A 50 9.21 8.85 -15.09
N THR A 51 9.60 8.35 -16.27
CA THR A 51 10.27 7.04 -16.38
C THR A 51 11.64 7.09 -15.72
N LEU A 52 12.45 8.11 -16.01
CA LEU A 52 13.79 8.26 -15.43
C LEU A 52 13.77 8.46 -13.90
N THR A 53 12.84 9.27 -13.40
CA THR A 53 12.65 9.45 -11.95
C THR A 53 12.07 8.20 -11.30
N GLY A 54 11.15 7.51 -11.98
CA GLY A 54 10.59 6.22 -11.55
C GLY A 54 11.69 5.18 -11.32
N PHE A 55 12.59 4.99 -12.29
CA PHE A 55 13.72 4.06 -12.14
C PHE A 55 14.60 4.38 -10.93
N SER A 56 14.97 5.65 -10.75
CA SER A 56 15.80 6.08 -9.61
C SER A 56 15.09 5.93 -8.26
N THR A 57 13.77 6.12 -8.25
CA THR A 57 12.95 6.13 -7.03
C THR A 57 12.56 4.72 -6.60
N THR A 58 12.31 3.80 -7.53
CA THR A 58 11.90 2.41 -7.25
C THR A 58 12.96 1.66 -6.44
N GLU A 59 14.25 1.82 -6.75
CA GLU A 59 15.32 1.12 -6.00
C GLU A 59 15.43 1.60 -4.55
N GLN A 60 15.32 2.91 -4.32
CA GLN A 60 15.39 3.49 -2.99
C GLN A 60 14.12 3.17 -2.17
N GLN A 61 12.94 3.32 -2.78
CA GLN A 61 11.66 3.04 -2.12
C GLN A 61 11.48 1.55 -1.79
N THR A 62 11.91 0.63 -2.65
CA THR A 62 11.78 -0.82 -2.37
C THR A 62 12.60 -1.24 -1.16
N SER A 63 13.81 -0.72 -0.99
CA SER A 63 14.67 -1.04 0.15
C SER A 63 14.11 -0.49 1.47
N LEU A 64 13.60 0.74 1.48
CA LEU A 64 12.98 1.38 2.65
C LEU A 64 11.66 0.71 3.02
N ASN A 65 10.79 0.43 2.03
CA ASN A 65 9.54 -0.28 2.24
C ASN A 65 9.79 -1.68 2.81
N ARG A 66 10.82 -2.40 2.35
CA ARG A 66 11.15 -3.72 2.88
C ARG A 66 11.57 -3.67 4.35
N LYS A 67 12.37 -2.66 4.74
CA LYS A 67 12.76 -2.46 6.15
C LYS A 67 11.56 -2.10 7.02
N GLN A 68 10.69 -1.21 6.54
CA GLN A 68 9.47 -0.84 7.25
C GLN A 68 8.53 -2.04 7.42
N GLN A 69 8.29 -2.80 6.36
CA GLN A 69 7.47 -4.01 6.42
C GLN A 69 8.01 -5.04 7.41
N GLN A 70 9.32 -5.22 7.51
CA GLN A 70 9.92 -6.12 8.50
C GLN A 70 9.74 -5.60 9.94
N ALA A 71 9.85 -4.29 10.16
CA ALA A 71 9.60 -3.69 11.48
C ALA A 71 8.12 -3.86 11.88
N ASP A 72 7.20 -3.56 10.96
CA ASP A 72 5.76 -3.68 11.18
C ASP A 72 5.38 -5.14 11.46
N GLN A 73 5.91 -6.10 10.70
CA GLN A 73 5.66 -7.53 10.94
C GLN A 73 6.12 -7.97 12.33
N LYS A 74 7.26 -7.46 12.82
CA LYS A 74 7.74 -7.75 14.18
C LYS A 74 6.81 -7.16 15.23
N GLN A 75 6.38 -5.91 15.05
CA GLN A 75 5.43 -5.27 15.97
C GLN A 75 4.09 -5.99 15.99
N ILE A 76 3.55 -6.37 14.83
CA ILE A 76 2.31 -7.14 14.74
C ILE A 76 2.44 -8.46 15.49
N LYS A 77 3.56 -9.18 15.34
CA LYS A 77 3.78 -10.45 16.05
C LYS A 77 3.85 -10.26 17.56
N GLN A 78 4.56 -9.23 18.03
CA GLN A 78 4.66 -8.90 19.46
C GLN A 78 3.30 -8.54 20.04
N LEU A 79 2.56 -7.64 19.40
CA LEU A 79 1.22 -7.24 19.84
C LEU A 79 0.25 -8.42 19.88
N LYS A 80 0.28 -9.31 18.86
CA LYS A 80 -0.53 -10.54 18.86
C LYS A 80 -0.20 -11.47 20.03
N GLN A 81 1.09 -11.61 20.38
CA GLN A 81 1.49 -12.42 21.53
C GLN A 81 1.03 -11.79 22.85
N GLU A 82 1.11 -10.47 22.98
CA GLU A 82 0.66 -9.76 24.17
C GLU A 82 -0.85 -9.89 24.37
N ILE A 83 -1.64 -9.72 23.29
CA ILE A 83 -3.09 -9.95 23.30
C ILE A 83 -3.39 -11.37 23.78
N LYS A 84 -2.75 -12.40 23.18
CA LYS A 84 -2.98 -13.79 23.59
C LYS A 84 -2.66 -14.05 25.06
N ARG A 85 -1.60 -13.42 25.60
CA ARG A 85 -1.24 -13.55 27.02
C ARG A 85 -2.27 -12.88 27.92
N LYS A 86 -2.76 -11.69 27.54
CA LYS A 86 -3.80 -10.95 28.28
C LYS A 86 -5.13 -11.70 28.24
N ASP A 87 -5.54 -12.21 27.10
CA ASP A 87 -6.77 -13.00 26.96
C ASP A 87 -6.72 -14.28 27.81
N LYS A 88 -5.55 -14.95 27.85
CA LYS A 88 -5.37 -16.12 28.72
C LYS A 88 -5.52 -15.77 30.19
N ALA A 89 -4.86 -14.71 30.65
CA ALA A 89 -4.97 -14.26 32.04
C ALA A 89 -6.41 -13.80 32.39
N LEU A 90 -7.09 -13.15 31.46
CA LEU A 90 -8.48 -12.75 31.61
C LEU A 90 -9.40 -13.98 31.71
N ALA A 91 -9.20 -14.99 30.86
CA ALA A 91 -9.95 -16.23 30.90
C ALA A 91 -9.73 -17.00 32.21
N GLU A 92 -8.50 -17.04 32.73
CA GLU A 92 -8.18 -17.63 34.04
C GLU A 92 -8.88 -16.87 35.17
N ALA A 93 -8.88 -15.54 35.17
CA ALA A 93 -9.60 -14.73 36.15
C ALA A 93 -11.12 -14.97 36.09
N ALA A 94 -11.70 -15.01 34.88
CA ALA A 94 -13.11 -15.31 34.68
C ALA A 94 -13.47 -16.72 35.18
N ALA A 95 -12.61 -17.72 34.94
CA ALA A 95 -12.81 -19.07 35.45
C ALA A 95 -12.80 -19.12 36.98
N ILE A 96 -11.90 -18.39 37.64
CA ILE A 96 -11.87 -18.29 39.11
C ILE A 96 -13.16 -17.66 39.63
N LEU A 97 -13.63 -16.56 39.02
CA LEU A 97 -14.88 -15.91 39.42
C LEU A 97 -16.10 -16.83 39.27
N ILE A 98 -16.17 -17.58 38.17
CA ILE A 98 -17.23 -18.56 37.93
C ILE A 98 -17.18 -19.69 38.96
N LEU A 99 -15.99 -20.20 39.28
CA LEU A 99 -15.82 -21.25 40.28
C LEU A 99 -16.22 -20.78 41.68
N ARG A 100 -15.85 -19.56 42.08
CA ARG A 100 -16.30 -18.95 43.34
C ARG A 100 -17.81 -18.84 43.40
N LYS A 101 -18.42 -18.25 42.38
CA LYS A 101 -19.89 -18.14 42.32
C LYS A 101 -20.60 -19.49 42.45
N LYS A 102 -20.10 -20.52 41.75
CA LYS A 102 -20.66 -21.88 41.85
C LYS A 102 -20.51 -22.47 43.25
N LEU A 103 -19.41 -22.17 43.91
CA LEU A 103 -19.09 -22.66 45.24
C LEU A 103 -20.00 -22.00 46.28
N ASP A 104 -20.18 -20.69 46.20
CA ASP A 104 -21.08 -19.91 47.05
C ASP A 104 -22.53 -20.45 46.94
N THR A 105 -23.01 -20.70 45.71
CA THR A 105 -24.34 -21.30 45.47
C THR A 105 -24.48 -22.72 46.03
N LEU A 106 -23.40 -23.50 46.11
CA LEU A 106 -23.45 -24.86 46.67
C LEU A 106 -23.50 -24.85 48.19
N TRP A 107 -22.86 -23.87 48.83
CA TRP A 107 -22.88 -23.71 50.28
C TRP A 107 -24.10 -22.96 50.81
N GLY A 108 -24.98 -22.49 49.93
CA GLY A 108 -26.17 -21.74 50.33
C GLY A 108 -25.83 -20.37 50.90
N GLU A 109 -24.61 -19.88 50.65
CA GLU A 109 -24.21 -18.49 50.85
C GLU A 109 -24.61 -17.69 49.61
N ASP A 110 -25.87 -17.81 49.18
CA ASP A 110 -26.49 -16.69 48.52
C ASP A 110 -26.89 -15.76 49.67
N GLU A 111 -25.98 -14.84 50.05
CA GLU A 111 -26.42 -13.64 50.76
C GLU A 111 -27.41 -12.95 49.81
N ASP A 112 -28.70 -13.19 50.08
CA ASP A 112 -29.80 -12.36 49.63
C ASP A 112 -29.55 -10.92 50.11
N GLU A 113 -28.80 -10.13 49.31
CA GLU A 113 -28.87 -8.67 49.03
C GLU A 113 -27.56 -8.11 48.45
#